data_AF-A0A8T5JMN6-F1
#
_entry.id   AF-A0A8T5JMN6-F1
#
_cell.length_a   1.000
_cell.length_b   1.000
_cell.length_c   1.000
_cell.angle_alpha   90.00
_cell.angle_beta   90.00
_cell.angle_gamma   90.00
#
_symmetry.space_group_name_H-M   'P 1'
#
loop_
_entity.id
_entity.type
_entity.pdbx_description
1 polymer ?
#
loop_
_entity_poly.entity_id
_entity_poly.type
_entity_poly.pdbx_seq_one_letter_code
_entity_poly.pdbx_strand_id
1 'polypeptide(L)'
;MVQDIVKQIKKALKKAESYLINSQNSDGSWSKNPREEVKGPEFYQSPIILTSQGIRSLILLKLKDNTPINKAIFYLFSKELDDTNLVDLFAAQINGIKFSNADIIKKKQNEILNIIINKQNKDGFWPSFPKSSNLTNYTTVSAIKDLPCNQSLSRMREWLINNKAKDGTGWGLNQESEKTQVSFTANSILSLIYCGEPQSSTHIKKAIGFLKSKQTTDGGWPSSDLTYPVNPTTYGTALVLLSLIACEENPLNEQINKGIQFLLDIQLSDGGWPLKKGDASQNYTTCYAIKVLVQYLYILTEFEKPDIKELIELTNVSTPAITRYLFHKLRTELKENYQTAYKNVLVERAIATTENAADRRFHILSILDQKGALDTAQIIDELKANPEFRHLHKRSHLAQIKNDMSSMEKLGLIEENHRKYYLVVKIK
;
A
#
# COMPACT_ATOMS: atom_id res chain seq x y z
N MET A 1 -29.97 -10.04 -1.16
CA MET A 1 -29.18 -8.88 -1.63
C MET A 1 -27.75 -8.90 -1.08
N VAL A 2 -27.54 -8.87 0.25
CA VAL A 2 -26.18 -8.87 0.87
C VAL A 2 -25.32 -10.09 0.49
N GLN A 3 -25.90 -11.30 0.48
CA GLN A 3 -25.15 -12.50 0.09
C GLN A 3 -24.71 -12.48 -1.39
N ASP A 4 -25.48 -11.82 -2.25
CA ASP A 4 -25.18 -11.74 -3.67
C ASP A 4 -24.04 -10.75 -3.95
N ILE A 5 -24.08 -9.55 -3.35
CA ILE A 5 -22.99 -8.57 -3.49
C ILE A 5 -21.67 -9.11 -2.90
N VAL A 6 -21.72 -9.83 -1.77
CA VAL A 6 -20.53 -10.52 -1.20
C VAL A 6 -19.93 -11.52 -2.20
N LYS A 7 -20.77 -12.30 -2.88
CA LYS A 7 -20.33 -13.26 -3.90
C LYS A 7 -19.71 -12.56 -5.11
N GLN A 8 -20.33 -11.49 -5.59
CA GLN A 8 -19.82 -10.68 -6.69
C GLN A 8 -18.45 -10.07 -6.35
N ILE A 9 -18.31 -9.45 -5.18
CA ILE A 9 -17.05 -8.86 -4.71
C ILE A 9 -15.95 -9.92 -4.62
N LYS A 10 -16.22 -11.07 -3.98
CA LYS A 10 -15.23 -12.16 -3.87
C LYS A 10 -14.77 -12.66 -5.25
N LYS A 11 -15.70 -12.77 -6.21
CA LYS A 11 -15.37 -13.16 -7.60
C LYS A 11 -14.51 -12.09 -8.27
N ALA A 12 -14.85 -10.82 -8.12
CA ALA A 12 -14.10 -9.70 -8.68
C ALA A 12 -12.67 -9.64 -8.14
N LEU A 13 -12.51 -9.75 -6.81
CA LEU A 13 -11.21 -9.76 -6.14
C LEU A 13 -10.32 -10.93 -6.56
N LYS A 14 -10.88 -12.14 -6.75
CA LYS A 14 -10.12 -13.29 -7.24
C LYS A 14 -9.58 -13.07 -8.66
N LYS A 15 -10.35 -12.43 -9.54
CA LYS A 15 -9.86 -12.07 -10.88
C LYS A 15 -8.77 -10.99 -10.80
N ALA A 16 -8.96 -10.01 -9.91
CA ALA A 16 -8.00 -8.94 -9.67
C ALA A 16 -6.63 -9.47 -9.20
N GLU A 17 -6.66 -10.49 -8.33
CA GLU A 17 -5.48 -11.22 -7.88
C GLU A 17 -4.69 -11.80 -9.06
N SER A 18 -5.39 -12.52 -9.94
CA SER A 18 -4.77 -13.12 -11.13
C SER A 18 -4.22 -12.05 -12.08
N TYR A 19 -4.96 -10.96 -12.30
CA TYR A 19 -4.51 -9.82 -13.10
C TYR A 19 -3.22 -9.19 -12.56
N LEU A 20 -3.15 -8.93 -11.25
CA LEU A 20 -1.95 -8.35 -10.64
C LEU A 20 -0.77 -9.30 -10.72
N ILE A 21 -0.93 -10.58 -10.41
CA ILE A 21 0.17 -11.55 -10.50
C ILE A 21 0.70 -11.63 -11.95
N ASN A 22 -0.19 -11.72 -12.93
CA ASN A 22 0.19 -11.86 -14.34
C ASN A 22 0.79 -10.58 -14.96
N SER A 23 0.56 -9.42 -14.35
CA SER A 23 1.07 -8.13 -14.82
C SER A 23 2.36 -7.67 -14.14
N GLN A 24 2.94 -8.49 -13.25
CA GLN A 24 4.21 -8.18 -12.61
C GLN A 24 5.38 -8.41 -13.58
N ASN A 25 6.28 -7.44 -13.65
CA ASN A 25 7.52 -7.57 -14.39
C ASN A 25 8.49 -8.54 -13.69
N SER A 26 9.44 -9.09 -14.44
CA SER A 26 10.45 -10.01 -13.90
C SER A 26 11.34 -9.40 -12.80
N ASP A 27 11.49 -8.08 -12.78
CA ASP A 27 12.25 -7.34 -11.77
C ASP A 27 11.44 -7.06 -10.48
N GLY A 28 10.18 -7.53 -10.42
CA GLY A 28 9.27 -7.35 -9.30
C GLY A 28 8.39 -6.10 -9.39
N SER A 29 8.60 -5.23 -10.37
CA SER A 29 7.82 -4.00 -10.53
C SER A 29 6.48 -4.21 -11.23
N TRP A 30 5.53 -3.31 -10.99
CA TRP A 30 4.33 -3.16 -11.82
C TRP A 30 4.44 -1.89 -12.64
N SER A 31 4.98 -1.95 -13.85
CA SER A 31 5.00 -0.79 -14.76
C SER A 31 4.83 -1.25 -16.20
N LYS A 32 4.12 -0.46 -17.03
CA LYS A 32 3.98 -0.75 -18.46
C LYS A 32 5.32 -0.64 -19.20
N ASN A 33 6.23 0.21 -18.69
CA ASN A 33 7.56 0.40 -19.24
C ASN A 33 8.55 0.72 -18.10
N PRO A 34 9.37 -0.24 -17.62
CA PRO A 34 10.27 -0.03 -16.49
C PRO A 34 11.43 0.96 -16.77
N ARG A 35 11.53 1.48 -18.01
CA ARG A 35 12.58 2.40 -18.49
C ARG A 35 12.08 3.80 -18.88
N GLU A 36 10.78 4.09 -18.81
CA GLU A 36 10.23 5.36 -19.29
C GLU A 36 10.03 6.35 -18.14
N GLU A 37 10.74 7.48 -18.17
CA GLU A 37 10.48 8.62 -17.29
C GLU A 37 9.13 9.24 -17.64
N VAL A 38 8.09 8.85 -16.92
CA VAL A 38 6.78 9.49 -17.04
C VAL A 38 6.86 10.88 -16.41
N LYS A 39 6.76 11.94 -17.23
CA LYS A 39 6.78 13.34 -16.79
C LYS A 39 5.35 13.88 -16.64
N GLY A 40 5.10 14.67 -15.58
CA GLY A 40 3.83 15.37 -15.36
C GLY A 40 2.90 14.75 -14.30
N PRO A 41 1.59 15.11 -14.27
CA PRO A 41 0.60 14.59 -13.31
C PRO A 41 0.32 13.07 -13.45
N GLU A 42 1.00 12.40 -14.39
CA GLU A 42 0.99 10.95 -14.61
C GLU A 42 1.95 10.17 -13.69
N PHE A 43 2.50 10.81 -12.66
CA PHE A 43 3.44 10.21 -11.70
C PHE A 43 2.94 8.92 -11.03
N TYR A 44 1.62 8.64 -10.99
CA TYR A 44 1.08 7.34 -10.56
C TYR A 44 1.53 6.17 -11.44
N GLN A 45 2.01 6.42 -12.65
CA GLN A 45 2.64 5.41 -13.49
C GLN A 45 4.09 5.15 -13.10
N SER A 46 4.66 5.91 -12.15
CA SER A 46 5.98 5.65 -11.61
C SER A 46 6.07 4.21 -11.12
N PRO A 47 7.09 3.45 -11.57
CA PRO A 47 7.28 2.08 -11.13
C PRO A 47 7.32 1.93 -9.60
N ILE A 48 7.90 2.89 -8.87
CA ILE A 48 7.96 2.86 -7.40
C ILE A 48 6.56 2.96 -6.79
N ILE A 49 5.72 3.85 -7.32
CA ILE A 49 4.37 4.07 -6.80
C ILE A 49 3.46 2.89 -7.13
N LEU A 50 3.45 2.43 -8.37
CA LEU A 50 2.66 1.27 -8.79
C LEU A 50 3.07 0.01 -8.03
N THR A 51 4.37 -0.23 -7.84
CA THR A 51 4.87 -1.40 -7.11
C THR A 51 4.46 -1.35 -5.64
N SER A 52 4.52 -0.17 -5.00
CA SER A 52 4.00 0.04 -3.64
C SER A 52 2.51 -0.28 -3.52
N GLN A 53 1.71 0.14 -4.52
CA GLN A 53 0.27 -0.15 -4.57
C GLN A 53 -0.01 -1.64 -4.84
N GLY A 54 0.76 -2.28 -5.71
CA GLY A 54 0.70 -3.72 -6.00
C GLY A 54 0.93 -4.56 -4.75
N ILE A 55 2.02 -4.29 -4.01
CA ILE A 55 2.32 -4.95 -2.72
C ILE A 55 1.12 -4.84 -1.78
N ARG A 56 0.60 -3.63 -1.58
CA ARG A 56 -0.53 -3.40 -0.67
C ARG A 56 -1.79 -4.15 -1.08
N SER A 57 -2.05 -4.21 -2.38
CA SER A 57 -3.22 -4.89 -2.93
C SER A 57 -3.11 -6.41 -2.76
N LEU A 58 -1.94 -7.00 -3.04
CA LEU A 58 -1.69 -8.42 -2.84
C LEU A 58 -1.73 -8.82 -1.35
N ILE A 59 -1.21 -7.97 -0.46
CA ILE A 59 -1.35 -8.16 0.99
C ILE A 59 -2.83 -8.13 1.41
N LEU A 60 -3.62 -7.17 0.90
CA LEU A 60 -5.06 -7.08 1.17
C LEU A 60 -5.83 -8.31 0.65
N LEU A 61 -5.39 -8.89 -0.47
CA LEU A 61 -5.96 -10.10 -1.04
C LEU A 61 -5.55 -11.40 -0.30
N LYS A 62 -4.62 -11.32 0.66
CA LYS A 62 -4.11 -12.46 1.44
C LYS A 62 -3.56 -13.58 0.53
N LEU A 63 -2.63 -13.21 -0.35
CA LEU A 63 -1.95 -14.17 -1.23
C LEU A 63 -1.40 -15.37 -0.45
N LYS A 64 -1.58 -16.57 -1.01
CA LYS A 64 -1.00 -17.80 -0.44
C LYS A 64 0.50 -17.90 -0.72
N ASP A 65 0.90 -17.47 -1.91
CA ASP A 65 2.29 -17.40 -2.34
C ASP A 65 2.79 -15.96 -2.23
N ASN A 66 3.79 -15.71 -1.39
CA ASN A 66 4.32 -14.37 -1.16
C ASN A 66 5.42 -13.95 -2.14
N THR A 67 5.85 -14.82 -3.08
CA THR A 67 6.93 -14.49 -4.03
C THR A 67 6.67 -13.20 -4.80
N PRO A 68 5.46 -12.91 -5.34
CA PRO A 68 5.21 -11.63 -6.01
C PRO A 68 5.40 -10.42 -5.09
N ILE A 69 5.00 -10.54 -3.82
CA ILE A 69 5.15 -9.48 -2.81
C ILE A 69 6.63 -9.27 -2.47
N ASN A 70 7.37 -10.36 -2.28
CA ASN A 70 8.77 -10.31 -1.89
C ASN A 70 9.65 -9.68 -2.97
N LYS A 71 9.48 -10.08 -4.24
CA LYS A 71 10.17 -9.48 -5.39
C LYS A 71 9.95 -7.98 -5.47
N ALA A 72 8.72 -7.56 -5.22
CA ALA A 72 8.34 -6.15 -5.24
C ALA A 72 8.93 -5.36 -4.06
N ILE A 73 9.00 -5.95 -2.86
CA ILE A 73 9.70 -5.36 -1.71
C ILE A 73 11.19 -5.20 -2.03
N PHE A 74 11.82 -6.23 -2.62
CA PHE A 74 13.21 -6.14 -3.04
C PHE A 74 13.42 -5.03 -4.07
N TYR A 75 12.57 -4.97 -5.11
CA TYR A 75 12.61 -3.91 -6.11
C TYR A 75 12.60 -2.52 -5.47
N LEU A 76 11.69 -2.27 -4.53
CA LEU A 76 11.61 -0.99 -3.83
C LEU A 76 12.81 -0.77 -2.93
N PHE A 77 13.26 -1.80 -2.20
CA PHE A 77 14.46 -1.72 -1.37
C PHE A 77 15.71 -1.41 -2.20
N SER A 78 15.80 -1.86 -3.45
CA SER A 78 16.97 -1.62 -4.30
C SER A 78 16.98 -0.23 -4.97
N LYS A 79 15.91 0.56 -4.87
CA LYS A 79 15.89 1.90 -5.47
C LYS A 79 16.65 2.91 -4.61
N GLU A 80 17.56 3.61 -5.27
CA GLU A 80 18.25 4.76 -4.73
C GLU A 80 17.48 6.01 -5.17
N LEU A 81 17.10 6.82 -4.19
CA LEU A 81 16.46 8.10 -4.39
C LEU A 81 17.36 9.15 -3.76
N ASP A 82 17.46 10.31 -4.40
CA ASP A 82 18.25 11.44 -3.95
C ASP A 82 17.37 12.65 -3.61
N ASP A 83 17.99 13.71 -3.09
CA ASP A 83 17.27 14.89 -2.60
C ASP A 83 16.51 15.66 -3.69
N THR A 84 16.78 15.43 -4.98
CA THR A 84 16.03 16.04 -6.09
C THR A 84 14.69 15.34 -6.32
N ASN A 85 14.52 14.11 -5.83
CA ASN A 85 13.29 13.36 -6.01
C ASN A 85 12.13 13.93 -5.18
N LEU A 86 10.92 13.78 -5.72
CA LEU A 86 9.67 14.14 -5.05
C LEU A 86 9.43 13.24 -3.83
N VAL A 87 8.89 13.85 -2.77
CA VAL A 87 8.57 13.17 -1.51
C VAL A 87 7.63 11.96 -1.69
N ASP A 88 6.79 11.96 -2.73
CA ASP A 88 5.89 10.86 -3.07
C ASP A 88 6.62 9.55 -3.38
N LEU A 89 7.81 9.63 -3.99
CA LEU A 89 8.61 8.45 -4.31
C LEU A 89 9.16 7.83 -3.03
N PHE A 90 9.66 8.65 -2.11
CA PHE A 90 10.09 8.24 -0.77
C PHE A 90 8.93 7.63 0.03
N ALA A 91 7.75 8.29 0.01
CA ALA A 91 6.55 7.81 0.67
C ALA A 91 6.09 6.45 0.12
N ALA A 92 6.06 6.29 -1.21
CA ALA A 92 5.73 5.03 -1.84
C ALA A 92 6.74 3.93 -1.49
N GLN A 93 8.03 4.24 -1.46
CA GLN A 93 9.09 3.30 -1.08
C GLN A 93 8.88 2.77 0.35
N ILE A 94 8.74 3.65 1.36
CA ILE A 94 8.40 3.25 2.74
C ILE A 94 7.17 2.37 2.77
N ASN A 95 6.13 2.80 2.07
CA ASN A 95 4.82 2.19 2.14
C ASN A 95 4.78 0.76 1.55
N GLY A 96 5.71 0.43 0.66
CA GLY A 96 5.89 -0.93 0.15
C GLY A 96 6.82 -1.77 1.03
N ILE A 97 7.97 -1.23 1.44
CA ILE A 97 8.97 -2.02 2.20
C ILE A 97 8.55 -2.30 3.65
N LYS A 98 7.63 -1.51 4.22
CA LYS A 98 7.19 -1.62 5.64
C LYS A 98 6.59 -2.96 6.06
N PHE A 99 6.25 -3.82 5.10
CA PHE A 99 5.72 -5.16 5.38
C PHE A 99 6.82 -6.13 5.79
N SER A 100 8.05 -5.93 5.31
CA SER A 100 9.21 -6.69 5.79
C SER A 100 9.50 -6.43 7.27
N ASN A 101 10.08 -7.43 7.92
CA ASN A 101 10.63 -7.36 9.27
C ASN A 101 12.16 -7.53 9.32
N ALA A 102 12.86 -7.56 8.17
CA ALA A 102 14.31 -7.58 8.09
C ALA A 102 14.91 -6.27 8.63
N ASP A 103 16.01 -6.35 9.37
CA ASP A 103 16.54 -5.20 10.08
C ASP A 103 17.21 -4.19 9.14
N ILE A 104 17.85 -4.66 8.07
CA ILE A 104 18.34 -3.78 7.00
C ILE A 104 17.22 -3.01 6.29
N ILE A 105 16.03 -3.62 6.11
CA ILE A 105 14.87 -2.91 5.56
C ILE A 105 14.36 -1.87 6.55
N LYS A 106 14.25 -2.22 7.84
CA LYS A 106 13.84 -1.26 8.89
C LYS A 106 14.79 -0.07 8.98
N LYS A 107 16.10 -0.31 8.86
CA LYS A 107 17.10 0.77 8.82
C LYS A 107 16.83 1.72 7.65
N LYS A 108 16.65 1.19 6.44
CA LYS A 108 16.30 2.00 5.26
C LYS A 108 14.97 2.75 5.43
N GLN A 109 13.96 2.10 6.04
CA GLN A 109 12.68 2.75 6.35
C GLN A 109 12.86 3.98 7.24
N ASN A 110 13.69 3.89 8.29
CA ASN A 110 13.96 5.01 9.19
C ASN A 110 14.74 6.14 8.50
N GLU A 111 15.71 5.80 7.66
CA GLU A 111 16.45 6.77 6.85
C GLU A 111 15.50 7.55 5.91
N ILE A 112 14.62 6.85 5.19
CA ILE A 112 13.64 7.48 4.31
C ILE A 112 12.64 8.32 5.12
N LEU A 113 12.23 7.87 6.32
CA LEU A 113 11.30 8.63 7.15
C LEU A 113 11.90 9.98 7.55
N ASN A 114 13.17 10.00 7.93
CA ASN A 114 13.89 11.24 8.24
C ASN A 114 13.94 12.17 7.02
N ILE A 115 14.18 11.64 5.82
CA ILE A 115 14.15 12.43 4.58
C ILE A 115 12.76 13.04 4.36
N ILE A 116 11.69 12.26 4.52
CA ILE A 116 10.31 12.77 4.38
C ILE A 116 10.02 13.87 5.40
N ILE A 117 10.40 13.68 6.67
CA ILE A 117 10.20 14.69 7.72
C ILE A 117 10.95 15.98 7.40
N ASN A 118 12.20 15.88 6.94
CA ASN A 118 13.04 17.03 6.59
C ASN A 118 12.56 17.76 5.33
N LYS A 119 11.90 17.07 4.40
CA LYS A 119 11.27 17.67 3.22
C LYS A 119 9.95 18.39 3.53
N GLN A 120 9.39 18.24 4.74
CA GLN A 120 8.19 18.97 5.12
C GLN A 120 8.52 20.45 5.27
N ASN A 121 7.73 21.30 4.62
CA ASN A 121 7.96 22.73 4.67
C ASN A 121 7.55 23.32 6.04
N LYS A 122 7.91 24.59 6.27
CA LYS A 122 7.59 25.31 7.52
C LYS A 122 6.09 25.45 7.79
N ASP A 123 5.27 25.52 6.73
CA ASP A 123 3.81 25.68 6.84
C ASP A 123 3.10 24.35 7.14
N GLY A 124 3.81 23.22 7.05
CA GLY A 124 3.31 21.89 7.42
C GLY A 124 2.94 20.97 6.26
N PHE A 125 3.09 21.37 5.00
CA PHE A 125 2.85 20.50 3.84
C PHE A 125 4.15 19.99 3.23
N TRP A 126 4.03 18.93 2.42
CA TRP A 126 5.11 18.44 1.57
C TRP A 126 5.01 19.02 0.16
N PRO A 127 6.08 19.63 -0.36
CA PRO A 127 6.07 20.26 -1.68
C PRO A 127 6.10 19.24 -2.82
N SER A 128 5.40 19.57 -3.91
CA SER A 128 5.42 18.95 -5.23
C SER A 128 5.80 20.04 -6.23
N PHE A 129 7.10 20.11 -6.59
CA PHE A 129 7.70 21.21 -7.34
C PHE A 129 6.78 21.79 -8.44
N PRO A 130 6.57 23.12 -8.51
CA PRO A 130 7.04 24.16 -7.58
C PRO A 130 6.07 24.47 -6.42
N LYS A 131 4.95 23.75 -6.25
CA LYS A 131 3.85 24.11 -5.32
C LYS A 131 3.48 22.98 -4.36
N SER A 132 2.39 23.11 -3.61
CA SER A 132 1.80 21.97 -2.90
C SER A 132 0.96 21.12 -3.87
N SER A 133 0.68 19.88 -3.47
CA SER A 133 -0.30 19.04 -4.13
C SER A 133 -1.02 18.23 -3.06
N ASN A 134 -2.34 18.35 -2.93
CA ASN A 134 -3.11 17.60 -1.94
C ASN A 134 -3.03 16.08 -2.18
N LEU A 135 -2.73 15.70 -3.42
CA LEU A 135 -2.45 14.34 -3.82
C LEU A 135 -1.10 13.82 -3.28
N THR A 136 -0.07 14.67 -3.35
CA THR A 136 1.25 14.40 -2.78
C THR A 136 1.19 14.26 -1.28
N ASN A 137 0.49 15.18 -0.64
CA ASN A 137 0.29 15.18 0.81
C ASN A 137 -0.49 13.94 1.26
N TYR A 138 -1.53 13.53 0.54
CA TYR A 138 -2.24 12.28 0.86
C TYR A 138 -1.35 11.05 0.74
N THR A 139 -0.56 10.93 -0.33
CA THR A 139 0.35 9.79 -0.53
C THR A 139 1.38 9.72 0.58
N THR A 140 1.93 10.87 0.96
CA THR A 140 2.90 11.02 2.06
C THR A 140 2.29 10.66 3.41
N VAL A 141 1.16 11.28 3.78
CA VAL A 141 0.44 10.99 5.03
C VAL A 141 0.05 9.51 5.11
N SER A 142 -0.51 8.94 4.04
CA SER A 142 -0.90 7.53 4.04
C SER A 142 0.29 6.58 4.26
N ALA A 143 1.50 6.98 3.88
CA ALA A 143 2.71 6.18 4.05
C ALA A 143 3.23 6.22 5.49
N ILE A 144 3.21 7.39 6.12
CA ILE A 144 3.89 7.63 7.41
C ILE A 144 2.95 7.66 8.62
N LYS A 145 1.62 7.61 8.45
CA LYS A 145 0.63 7.71 9.54
C LYS A 145 0.80 6.71 10.70
N ASP A 146 1.45 5.57 10.47
CA ASP A 146 1.69 4.54 11.50
C ASP A 146 3.17 4.55 11.98
N LEU A 147 3.94 5.60 11.66
CA LEU A 147 5.36 5.78 12.01
C LEU A 147 5.52 6.89 13.08
N PRO A 148 6.65 6.95 13.81
CA PRO A 148 6.85 7.92 14.90
C PRO A 148 7.09 9.35 14.39
N CYS A 149 6.05 10.00 13.84
CA CYS A 149 6.12 11.33 13.22
C CYS A 149 4.91 12.23 13.57
N ASN A 150 4.40 12.13 14.80
CA ASN A 150 3.18 12.82 15.25
C ASN A 150 3.22 14.35 15.04
N GLN A 151 4.38 14.98 15.26
CA GLN A 151 4.53 16.43 15.05
C GLN A 151 4.33 16.82 13.57
N SER A 152 4.91 16.04 12.64
CA SER A 152 4.70 16.23 11.21
C SER A 152 3.24 16.05 10.81
N LEU A 153 2.55 15.07 11.38
CA LEU A 153 1.12 14.86 11.12
C LEU A 153 0.25 16.00 11.67
N SER A 154 0.55 16.57 12.84
CA SER A 154 -0.19 17.72 13.38
C SER A 154 -0.03 18.95 12.49
N ARG A 155 1.20 19.26 12.05
CA ARG A 155 1.45 20.38 11.13
C ARG A 155 0.69 20.22 9.81
N MET A 156 0.65 19.00 9.26
CA MET A 156 -0.13 18.71 8.05
C MET A 156 -1.63 18.92 8.25
N ARG A 157 -2.17 18.49 9.40
CA ARG A 157 -3.59 18.69 9.75
C ARG A 157 -3.94 20.17 9.81
N GLU A 158 -3.16 20.95 10.55
CA GLU A 158 -3.34 22.40 10.69
C GLU A 158 -3.28 23.09 9.32
N TRP A 159 -2.31 22.71 8.48
CA TRP A 159 -2.22 23.24 7.13
C TRP A 159 -3.46 22.91 6.30
N LEU A 160 -3.93 21.65 6.25
CA LEU A 160 -5.12 21.28 5.48
C LEU A 160 -6.37 22.02 5.92
N ILE A 161 -6.56 22.20 7.24
CA ILE A 161 -7.70 22.95 7.78
C ILE A 161 -7.72 24.39 7.26
N ASN A 162 -6.55 25.02 7.18
CA ASN A 162 -6.37 26.41 6.78
C ASN A 162 -6.27 26.63 5.25
N ASN A 163 -6.05 25.58 4.47
CA ASN A 163 -5.78 25.67 3.02
C ASN A 163 -6.83 24.93 2.18
N LYS A 164 -8.09 25.33 2.33
CA LYS A 164 -9.21 24.88 1.49
C LYS A 164 -9.21 25.60 0.14
N ALA A 165 -9.98 25.10 -0.82
CA ALA A 165 -10.31 25.86 -2.03
C ALA A 165 -11.06 27.15 -1.66
N LYS A 166 -11.02 28.17 -2.54
CA LYS A 166 -11.60 29.50 -2.23
C LYS A 166 -13.11 29.48 -2.00
N ASP A 167 -13.83 28.52 -2.58
CA ASP A 167 -15.26 28.28 -2.29
C ASP A 167 -15.53 27.70 -0.87
N GLY A 168 -14.47 27.37 -0.11
CA GLY A 168 -14.52 26.98 1.30
C GLY A 168 -15.15 25.61 1.59
N THR A 169 -15.57 24.86 0.58
CA THR A 169 -16.36 23.64 0.75
C THR A 169 -15.48 22.40 0.96
N GLY A 170 -14.36 22.33 0.23
CA GLY A 170 -13.39 21.24 0.30
C GLY A 170 -12.04 21.70 -0.26
N TRP A 171 -11.38 20.82 -1.01
CA TRP A 171 -10.01 21.06 -1.49
C TRP A 171 -9.90 20.88 -3.00
N GLY A 172 -9.01 21.65 -3.62
CA GLY A 172 -8.56 21.47 -5.00
C GLY A 172 -7.15 20.88 -5.06
N LEU A 173 -6.46 21.03 -6.20
CA LEU A 173 -5.10 20.53 -6.37
C LEU A 173 -4.14 21.04 -5.28
N ASN A 174 -4.26 22.32 -4.94
CA ASN A 174 -3.41 23.04 -3.98
C ASN A 174 -4.17 24.23 -3.36
N GLN A 175 -3.51 25.01 -2.50
CA GLN A 175 -4.09 26.13 -1.77
C GLN A 175 -4.59 27.30 -2.64
N GLU A 176 -4.20 27.37 -3.92
CA GLU A 176 -4.63 28.42 -4.83
C GLU A 176 -5.91 28.05 -5.61
N SER A 177 -6.43 26.85 -5.40
CA SER A 177 -7.58 26.35 -6.17
C SER A 177 -8.83 27.17 -5.88
N GLU A 178 -9.41 27.74 -6.94
CA GLU A 178 -10.66 28.51 -6.87
C GLU A 178 -11.84 27.65 -6.40
N LYS A 179 -11.91 26.40 -6.91
CA LYS A 179 -13.02 25.49 -6.72
C LYS A 179 -12.60 24.20 -6.06
N THR A 180 -13.51 23.66 -5.24
CA THR A 180 -13.44 22.33 -4.66
C THR A 180 -13.52 21.27 -5.76
N GLN A 181 -12.69 20.23 -5.66
CA GLN A 181 -12.61 19.15 -6.64
C GLN A 181 -12.71 17.78 -5.95
N VAL A 182 -13.35 16.81 -6.61
CA VAL A 182 -13.75 15.52 -6.02
C VAL A 182 -12.57 14.72 -5.46
N SER A 183 -11.61 14.30 -6.30
CA SER A 183 -10.49 13.46 -5.87
C SER A 183 -9.60 14.16 -4.84
N PHE A 184 -9.32 15.46 -5.01
CA PHE A 184 -8.49 16.20 -4.04
C PHE A 184 -9.20 16.37 -2.69
N THR A 185 -10.51 16.57 -2.69
CA THR A 185 -11.32 16.62 -1.46
C THR A 185 -11.30 15.27 -0.74
N ALA A 186 -11.48 14.17 -1.47
CA ALA A 186 -11.42 12.83 -0.89
C ALA A 186 -10.03 12.51 -0.30
N ASN A 187 -8.94 12.88 -1.01
CA ASN A 187 -7.57 12.80 -0.51
C ASN A 187 -7.37 13.60 0.79
N SER A 188 -7.85 14.84 0.84
CA SER A 188 -7.73 15.73 2.00
C SER A 188 -8.54 15.22 3.19
N ILE A 189 -9.74 14.69 2.99
CA ILE A 189 -10.53 14.04 4.06
C ILE A 189 -9.75 12.87 4.66
N LEU A 190 -9.25 11.95 3.82
CA LEU A 190 -8.49 10.80 4.32
C LEU A 190 -7.20 11.23 5.04
N SER A 191 -6.53 12.27 4.54
CA SER A 191 -5.34 12.84 5.16
C SER A 191 -5.64 13.42 6.54
N LEU A 192 -6.72 14.22 6.66
CA LEU A 192 -7.18 14.77 7.93
C LEU A 192 -7.46 13.66 8.95
N ILE A 193 -8.17 12.61 8.56
CA ILE A 193 -8.46 11.45 9.43
C ILE A 193 -7.17 10.76 9.89
N TYR A 194 -6.21 10.55 8.98
CA TYR A 194 -4.93 9.94 9.31
C TYR A 194 -4.05 10.84 10.18
N CYS A 195 -4.20 12.16 10.10
CA CYS A 195 -3.57 13.12 10.99
C CYS A 195 -4.34 13.34 12.30
N GLY A 196 -5.42 12.58 12.55
CA GLY A 196 -6.16 12.62 13.81
C GLY A 196 -7.22 13.72 13.90
N GLU A 197 -7.68 14.26 12.78
CA GLU A 197 -8.88 15.11 12.76
C GLU A 197 -10.14 14.26 13.01
N PRO A 198 -11.04 14.65 13.94
CA PRO A 198 -12.28 13.92 14.18
C PRO A 198 -13.18 13.93 12.94
N GLN A 199 -13.72 12.78 12.53
CA GLN A 199 -14.67 12.68 11.40
C GLN A 199 -15.93 13.55 11.60
N SER A 200 -16.26 13.87 12.84
CA SER A 200 -17.37 14.73 13.20
C SER A 200 -17.11 16.23 12.95
N SER A 201 -15.88 16.61 12.59
CA SER A 201 -15.52 18.02 12.41
C SER A 201 -16.29 18.67 11.27
N THR A 202 -16.53 19.97 11.41
CA THR A 202 -17.30 20.74 10.43
C THR A 202 -16.64 20.74 9.05
N HIS A 203 -15.31 20.67 9.00
CA HIS A 203 -14.54 20.57 7.76
C HIS A 203 -14.80 19.27 7.02
N ILE A 204 -14.74 18.13 7.72
CA ILE A 204 -15.00 16.82 7.12
C ILE A 204 -16.48 16.70 6.71
N LYS A 205 -17.41 17.13 7.57
CA LYS A 205 -18.86 17.08 7.26
C LYS A 205 -19.24 17.87 6.01
N LYS A 206 -18.73 19.11 5.86
CA LYS A 206 -18.96 19.93 4.66
C LYS A 206 -18.40 19.27 3.40
N ALA A 207 -17.18 18.77 3.49
CA ALA A 207 -16.50 18.11 2.37
C ALA A 207 -17.19 16.80 1.96
N ILE A 208 -17.67 16.00 2.92
CA ILE A 208 -18.49 14.81 2.65
C ILE A 208 -19.79 15.21 1.95
N GLY A 209 -20.49 16.25 2.42
CA GLY A 209 -21.70 16.77 1.75
C GLY A 209 -21.46 17.13 0.28
N PHE A 210 -20.31 17.73 -0.04
CA PHE A 210 -19.90 17.98 -1.42
C PHE A 210 -19.65 16.69 -2.21
N LEU A 211 -18.94 15.69 -1.65
CA LEU A 211 -18.73 14.43 -2.35
C LEU A 211 -20.06 13.72 -2.66
N LYS A 212 -21.00 13.71 -1.71
CA LYS A 212 -22.33 13.12 -1.89
C LYS A 212 -23.11 13.78 -3.03
N SER A 213 -23.00 15.10 -3.22
CA SER A 213 -23.68 15.82 -4.29
C SER A 213 -23.07 15.64 -5.68
N LYS A 214 -21.89 15.01 -5.77
CA LYS A 214 -21.16 14.75 -7.03
C LYS A 214 -21.31 13.33 -7.55
N GLN A 215 -22.12 12.49 -6.92
CA GLN A 215 -22.38 11.15 -7.43
C GLN A 215 -23.17 11.24 -8.75
N THR A 216 -22.74 10.48 -9.73
CA THR A 216 -23.40 10.40 -11.05
C THR A 216 -24.58 9.43 -11.01
N THR A 217 -25.44 9.47 -12.03
CA THR A 217 -26.59 8.55 -12.15
C THR A 217 -26.18 7.09 -12.23
N ASP A 218 -24.97 6.81 -12.74
CA ASP A 218 -24.38 5.46 -12.82
C ASP A 218 -23.83 4.98 -11.47
N GLY A 219 -23.94 5.80 -10.40
CA GLY A 219 -23.47 5.47 -9.06
C GLY A 219 -21.99 5.77 -8.80
N GLY A 220 -21.19 6.01 -9.82
CA GLY A 220 -19.79 6.39 -9.68
C GLY A 220 -19.57 7.90 -9.45
N TRP A 221 -18.31 8.29 -9.25
CA TRP A 221 -17.88 9.68 -9.11
C TRP A 221 -16.84 10.08 -10.16
N PRO A 222 -16.89 11.34 -10.65
CA PRO A 222 -15.82 11.91 -11.46
C PRO A 222 -14.52 12.01 -10.67
N SER A 223 -13.40 12.25 -11.35
CA SER A 223 -12.11 12.40 -10.68
C SER A 223 -11.89 13.85 -10.24
N SER A 224 -11.68 14.75 -11.18
CA SER A 224 -11.39 16.15 -10.87
C SER A 224 -11.71 17.03 -12.07
N ASP A 225 -11.95 18.31 -11.80
CA ASP A 225 -12.24 19.29 -12.84
C ASP A 225 -11.07 19.46 -13.83
N LEU A 226 -9.86 19.09 -13.41
CA LEU A 226 -8.65 19.13 -14.23
C LEU A 226 -8.50 17.94 -15.19
N THR A 227 -9.22 16.83 -14.94
CA THR A 227 -9.02 15.58 -15.70
C THR A 227 -10.33 15.05 -16.24
N TYR A 228 -11.23 14.65 -15.36
CA TYR A 228 -12.51 14.02 -15.68
C TYR A 228 -13.60 14.68 -14.82
N PRO A 229 -14.17 15.83 -15.25
CA PRO A 229 -15.10 16.64 -14.46
C PRO A 229 -16.50 16.04 -14.33
N VAL A 230 -16.93 15.25 -15.32
CA VAL A 230 -18.35 14.86 -15.47
C VAL A 230 -18.54 13.36 -15.29
N ASN A 231 -17.90 12.56 -16.14
CA ASN A 231 -18.13 11.13 -16.18
C ASN A 231 -17.43 10.42 -15.03
N PRO A 232 -18.05 9.36 -14.47
CA PRO A 232 -17.46 8.63 -13.36
C PRO A 232 -16.19 7.90 -13.80
N THR A 233 -15.23 7.81 -12.88
CA THR A 233 -13.98 7.09 -13.07
C THR A 233 -13.80 6.05 -11.98
N THR A 234 -13.07 4.98 -12.25
CA THR A 234 -12.71 3.98 -11.22
C THR A 234 -11.94 4.64 -10.07
N TYR A 235 -10.96 5.50 -10.41
CA TYR A 235 -10.13 6.17 -9.41
C TYR A 235 -10.95 7.13 -8.52
N GLY A 236 -11.73 8.04 -9.12
CA GLY A 236 -12.58 8.97 -8.38
C GLY A 236 -13.60 8.23 -7.51
N THR A 237 -14.27 7.22 -8.06
CA THR A 237 -15.25 6.39 -7.33
C THR A 237 -14.62 5.67 -6.15
N ALA A 238 -13.51 4.96 -6.36
CA ALA A 238 -12.85 4.23 -5.28
C ALA A 238 -12.37 5.16 -4.16
N LEU A 239 -11.80 6.33 -4.51
CA LEU A 239 -11.32 7.29 -3.52
C LEU A 239 -12.45 7.92 -2.71
N VAL A 240 -13.54 8.33 -3.37
CA VAL A 240 -14.73 8.86 -2.68
C VAL A 240 -15.36 7.82 -1.76
N LEU A 241 -15.49 6.57 -2.22
CA LEU A 241 -16.00 5.48 -1.40
C LEU A 241 -15.13 5.24 -0.16
N LEU A 242 -13.80 5.30 -0.28
CA LEU A 242 -12.90 5.21 0.88
C LEU A 242 -13.18 6.32 1.90
N SER A 243 -13.44 7.55 1.45
CA SER A 243 -13.79 8.68 2.32
C SER A 243 -15.18 8.52 2.94
N LEU A 244 -16.19 8.14 2.17
CA LEU A 244 -17.57 7.96 2.66
C LEU A 244 -17.64 6.83 3.68
N ILE A 245 -17.04 5.66 3.39
CA ILE A 245 -17.02 4.52 4.32
C ILE A 245 -16.33 4.91 5.64
N ALA A 246 -15.29 5.74 5.60
CA ALA A 246 -14.58 6.17 6.79
C ALA A 246 -15.31 7.23 7.64
N CYS A 247 -16.32 7.91 7.08
CA CYS A 247 -16.95 9.10 7.67
C CYS A 247 -18.46 8.99 7.91
N GLU A 248 -19.17 8.10 7.22
CA GLU A 248 -20.63 7.97 7.32
C GLU A 248 -21.05 7.18 8.56
N GLU A 249 -22.17 7.59 9.16
CA GLU A 249 -22.79 6.84 10.26
C GLU A 249 -23.33 5.48 9.79
N ASN A 250 -23.66 5.36 8.50
CA ASN A 250 -23.99 4.10 7.87
C ASN A 250 -23.07 3.86 6.66
N PRO A 251 -22.01 3.03 6.78
CA PRO A 251 -21.09 2.72 5.69
C PRO A 251 -21.67 1.74 4.65
N LEU A 252 -22.92 1.28 4.83
CA LEU A 252 -23.64 0.37 3.93
C LEU A 252 -24.87 1.05 3.29
N ASN A 253 -24.89 2.38 3.26
CA ASN A 253 -25.99 3.16 2.69
C ASN A 253 -26.10 3.00 1.17
N GLU A 254 -27.25 3.38 0.61
CA GLU A 254 -27.56 3.22 -0.82
C GLU A 254 -26.54 3.90 -1.74
N GLN A 255 -26.07 5.09 -1.38
CA GLN A 255 -25.10 5.84 -2.17
C GLN A 255 -23.75 5.11 -2.26
N ILE A 256 -23.24 4.57 -1.15
CA ILE A 256 -22.04 3.73 -1.14
C ILE A 256 -22.28 2.47 -1.98
N ASN A 257 -23.42 1.80 -1.80
CA ASN A 257 -23.75 0.56 -2.51
C ASN A 257 -23.80 0.76 -4.03
N LYS A 258 -24.35 1.89 -4.51
CA LYS A 258 -24.33 2.26 -5.94
C LYS A 258 -22.91 2.44 -6.47
N GLY A 259 -22.01 3.04 -5.69
CA GLY A 259 -20.60 3.15 -6.05
C GLY A 259 -19.87 1.81 -6.09
N ILE A 260 -20.15 0.92 -5.14
CA ILE A 260 -19.63 -0.45 -5.16
C ILE A 260 -20.12 -1.19 -6.40
N GLN A 261 -21.41 -1.06 -6.74
CA GLN A 261 -21.96 -1.68 -7.95
C GLN A 261 -21.32 -1.12 -9.23
N PHE A 262 -21.12 0.21 -9.33
CA PHE A 262 -20.38 0.81 -10.44
C PHE A 262 -19.00 0.17 -10.64
N LEU A 263 -18.24 -0.05 -9.55
CA LEU A 263 -16.95 -0.71 -9.61
C LEU A 263 -17.06 -2.17 -10.06
N LEU A 264 -18.08 -2.91 -9.62
CA LEU A 264 -18.30 -4.28 -10.06
C LEU A 264 -18.66 -4.34 -11.56
N ASP A 265 -19.48 -3.41 -12.04
CA ASP A 265 -19.98 -3.38 -13.42
C ASP A 265 -18.90 -2.99 -14.45
N ILE A 266 -17.93 -2.15 -14.05
CA ILE A 266 -16.88 -1.66 -14.94
C ILE A 266 -15.63 -2.56 -14.97
N GLN A 267 -15.55 -3.60 -14.12
CA GLN A 267 -14.43 -4.55 -14.14
C GLN A 267 -14.37 -5.28 -15.49
N LEU A 268 -13.17 -5.38 -16.07
CA LEU A 268 -12.98 -6.10 -17.33
C LEU A 268 -12.85 -7.61 -17.14
N SER A 269 -12.96 -8.36 -18.24
CA SER A 269 -12.87 -9.82 -18.24
C SER A 269 -11.51 -10.34 -17.79
N ASP A 270 -10.43 -9.58 -18.04
CA ASP A 270 -9.06 -9.85 -17.60
C ASP A 270 -8.85 -9.72 -16.08
N GLY A 271 -9.85 -9.19 -15.36
CA GLY A 271 -9.83 -9.01 -13.91
C GLY A 271 -9.33 -7.66 -13.42
N GLY A 272 -8.79 -6.83 -14.30
CA GLY A 272 -8.40 -5.47 -13.99
C GLY A 272 -9.56 -4.47 -14.10
N TRP A 273 -9.27 -3.24 -13.72
CA TRP A 273 -10.19 -2.11 -13.86
C TRP A 273 -9.62 -1.08 -14.82
N PRO A 274 -10.44 -0.53 -15.72
CA PRO A 274 -10.05 0.60 -16.54
C PRO A 274 -10.18 1.90 -15.72
N LEU A 275 -9.66 3.01 -16.24
CA LEU A 275 -9.93 4.32 -15.64
C LEU A 275 -11.37 4.77 -15.87
N LYS A 276 -11.86 4.56 -17.09
CA LYS A 276 -13.23 4.85 -17.52
C LYS A 276 -13.70 3.77 -18.50
N LYS A 277 -15.00 3.74 -18.76
CA LYS A 277 -15.61 2.77 -19.69
C LYS A 277 -14.96 2.90 -21.08
N GLY A 278 -14.55 1.77 -21.65
CA GLY A 278 -13.89 1.70 -22.97
C GLY A 278 -12.37 1.71 -22.93
N ASP A 279 -11.74 2.08 -21.81
CA ASP A 279 -10.29 1.96 -21.65
C ASP A 279 -9.88 0.51 -21.36
N ALA A 280 -8.59 0.20 -21.54
CA ALA A 280 -7.98 -1.04 -21.06
C ALA A 280 -7.71 -0.98 -19.53
N SER A 281 -7.54 -2.15 -18.92
CA SER A 281 -7.15 -2.29 -17.51
C SER A 281 -5.84 -1.55 -17.19
N GLN A 282 -5.78 -0.94 -16.01
CA GLN A 282 -4.60 -0.24 -15.50
C GLN A 282 -4.29 -0.70 -14.07
N ASN A 283 -3.00 -0.78 -13.71
CA ASN A 283 -2.59 -1.32 -12.41
C ASN A 283 -3.03 -0.42 -11.24
N TYR A 284 -2.90 0.91 -11.36
CA TYR A 284 -3.28 1.80 -10.25
C TYR A 284 -4.79 1.79 -9.99
N THR A 285 -5.64 1.85 -11.02
CA THR A 285 -7.11 1.78 -10.88
C THR A 285 -7.53 0.45 -10.26
N THR A 286 -6.91 -0.65 -10.69
CA THR A 286 -7.10 -1.98 -10.12
C THR A 286 -6.74 -2.01 -8.63
N CYS A 287 -5.59 -1.43 -8.24
CA CYS A 287 -5.19 -1.36 -6.83
C CYS A 287 -6.18 -0.56 -5.97
N TYR A 288 -6.70 0.56 -6.48
CA TYR A 288 -7.72 1.35 -5.77
C TYR A 288 -9.05 0.60 -5.64
N ALA A 289 -9.50 -0.07 -6.71
CA ALA A 289 -10.70 -0.91 -6.69
C ALA A 289 -10.57 -2.07 -5.69
N ILE A 290 -9.44 -2.79 -5.69
CA ILE A 290 -9.16 -3.84 -4.70
C ILE A 290 -9.24 -3.28 -3.28
N LYS A 291 -8.58 -2.15 -3.02
CA LYS A 291 -8.54 -1.56 -1.68
C LYS A 291 -9.93 -1.27 -1.13
N VAL A 292 -10.79 -0.62 -1.90
CA VAL A 292 -12.15 -0.28 -1.44
C VAL A 292 -13.04 -1.51 -1.36
N LEU A 293 -12.96 -2.44 -2.31
CA LEU A 293 -13.78 -3.66 -2.31
C LEU A 293 -13.42 -4.59 -1.15
N VAL A 294 -12.13 -4.75 -0.83
CA VAL A 294 -11.69 -5.52 0.36
C VAL A 294 -12.17 -4.85 1.64
N GLN A 295 -12.05 -3.53 1.76
CA GLN A 295 -12.49 -2.81 2.94
C GLN A 295 -14.01 -2.87 3.13
N TYR A 296 -14.77 -2.68 2.06
CA TYR A 296 -16.22 -2.77 2.07
C TYR A 296 -16.68 -4.20 2.40
N LEU A 297 -16.07 -5.22 1.79
CA LEU A 297 -16.33 -6.62 2.13
C LEU A 297 -16.02 -6.92 3.61
N TYR A 298 -14.92 -6.37 4.13
CA TYR A 298 -14.55 -6.54 5.53
C TYR A 298 -15.61 -5.92 6.46
N ILE A 299 -16.07 -4.70 6.18
CA ILE A 299 -17.14 -4.06 6.97
C ILE A 299 -18.44 -4.86 6.88
N LEU A 300 -18.86 -5.29 5.69
CA LEU A 300 -20.02 -6.17 5.52
C LEU A 300 -19.96 -7.42 6.39
N THR A 301 -18.76 -7.99 6.59
CA THR A 301 -18.60 -9.19 7.43
C THR A 301 -18.47 -8.88 8.92
N GLU A 302 -17.75 -7.82 9.29
CA GLU A 302 -17.51 -7.49 10.70
C GLU A 302 -18.76 -6.91 11.35
N PHE A 303 -19.55 -6.11 10.64
CA PHE A 303 -20.78 -5.52 11.18
C PHE A 303 -21.89 -6.55 11.43
N GLU A 304 -21.77 -7.76 10.86
CA GLU A 304 -22.70 -8.84 11.15
C GLU A 304 -22.39 -9.56 12.47
N LYS A 305 -21.19 -9.38 13.02
CA LYS A 305 -20.77 -10.06 14.24
C LYS A 305 -21.49 -9.50 15.47
N PRO A 306 -21.93 -10.37 16.41
CA PRO A 306 -22.71 -9.94 17.58
C PRO A 306 -22.03 -8.87 18.43
N ASP A 307 -20.73 -9.00 18.66
CA ASP A 307 -19.92 -8.06 19.45
C ASP A 307 -19.82 -6.67 18.80
N ILE A 308 -19.73 -6.60 17.48
CA ILE A 308 -19.73 -5.32 16.75
C ILE A 308 -21.13 -4.70 16.72
N LYS A 309 -22.19 -5.51 16.55
CA LYS A 309 -23.58 -5.03 16.63
C LYS A 309 -23.87 -4.43 18.01
N GLU A 310 -23.48 -5.15 19.06
CA GLU A 310 -23.61 -4.69 20.44
C GLU A 310 -22.83 -3.39 20.68
N LEU A 311 -21.60 -3.28 20.16
CA LEU A 311 -20.81 -2.05 20.25
C LEU A 311 -21.50 -0.86 19.58
N ILE A 312 -22.11 -1.06 18.41
CA ILE A 312 -22.84 -0.01 17.67
C ILE A 312 -24.12 0.40 18.41
N GLU A 313 -24.83 -0.56 19.01
CA GLU A 313 -26.13 -0.32 19.67
C GLU A 313 -26.00 0.25 21.09
N LEU A 314 -25.02 -0.21 21.87
CA LEU A 314 -24.92 0.07 23.31
C LEU A 314 -23.98 1.22 23.66
N THR A 315 -23.17 1.70 22.73
CA THR A 315 -22.17 2.74 23.03
C THR A 315 -22.46 4.03 22.29
N ASN A 316 -22.14 5.18 22.91
CA ASN A 316 -22.13 6.49 22.24
C ASN A 316 -20.95 6.63 21.23
N VAL A 317 -20.32 5.52 20.82
CA VAL A 317 -19.23 5.53 19.87
C VAL A 317 -19.82 5.61 18.46
N SER A 318 -19.45 6.63 17.70
CA SER A 318 -19.96 6.79 16.35
C SER A 318 -19.46 5.67 15.42
N THR A 319 -20.29 5.26 14.45
CA THR A 319 -19.92 4.24 13.46
C THR A 319 -18.62 4.55 12.72
N PRO A 320 -18.30 5.83 12.36
CA PRO A 320 -17.00 6.19 11.80
C PRO A 320 -15.81 5.82 12.68
N ALA A 321 -15.94 5.91 14.01
CA ALA A 321 -14.89 5.54 14.94
C ALA A 321 -14.68 4.01 14.94
N ILE A 322 -15.76 3.23 14.91
CA ILE A 322 -15.73 1.76 14.81
C ILE A 322 -15.11 1.33 13.48
N THR A 323 -15.56 1.90 12.35
CA THR A 323 -14.98 1.61 11.03
C THR A 323 -13.48 1.89 10.99
N ARG A 324 -13.04 3.01 11.56
CA ARG A 324 -11.61 3.35 11.65
C ARG A 324 -10.83 2.33 12.50
N TYR A 325 -11.39 1.89 13.63
CA TYR A 325 -10.81 0.85 14.46
C TYR A 325 -10.67 -0.47 13.68
N LEU A 326 -11.72 -0.91 12.99
CA LEU A 326 -11.72 -2.12 12.18
C LEU A 326 -10.69 -2.06 11.06
N PHE A 327 -10.54 -0.93 10.37
CA PHE A 327 -9.51 -0.76 9.35
C PHE A 327 -8.10 -0.66 9.92
N HIS A 328 -7.92 -0.20 11.16
CA HIS A 328 -6.64 -0.33 11.85
C HIS A 328 -6.34 -1.80 12.15
N LYS A 329 -7.28 -2.51 12.77
CA LYS A 329 -7.20 -3.95 13.08
C LYS A 329 -6.84 -4.79 11.84
N LEU A 330 -7.59 -4.63 10.74
CA LEU A 330 -7.32 -5.33 9.47
C LEU A 330 -5.88 -5.12 8.99
N ARG A 331 -5.38 -3.88 9.02
CA ARG A 331 -4.01 -3.59 8.54
C ARG A 331 -2.94 -4.17 9.45
N THR A 332 -3.14 -4.10 10.75
CA THR A 332 -2.22 -4.66 11.76
C THR A 332 -2.14 -6.17 11.60
N GLU A 333 -3.29 -6.86 11.56
CA GLU A 333 -3.35 -8.30 11.34
C GLU A 333 -2.71 -8.73 10.02
N LEU A 334 -2.98 -8.02 8.93
CA LEU A 334 -2.37 -8.34 7.62
C LEU A 334 -0.85 -8.18 7.63
N LYS A 335 -0.33 -7.13 8.27
CA LYS A 335 1.12 -6.92 8.42
C LYS A 335 1.74 -8.03 9.27
N GLU A 336 1.14 -8.33 10.43
CA GLU A 336 1.63 -9.37 11.34
C GLU A 336 1.58 -10.76 10.69
N ASN A 337 0.50 -11.10 10.01
CA ASN A 337 0.36 -12.37 9.30
C ASN A 337 1.42 -12.52 8.21
N TYR A 338 1.71 -11.47 7.44
CA TYR A 338 2.80 -11.51 6.46
C TYR A 338 4.17 -11.67 7.14
N GLN A 339 4.44 -10.91 8.22
CA GLN A 339 5.70 -10.98 8.97
C GLN A 339 5.90 -12.29 9.74
N THR A 340 4.82 -13.04 9.99
CA THR A 340 4.83 -14.30 10.75
C THR A 340 4.40 -15.50 9.91
N ALA A 341 4.28 -15.35 8.59
CA ALA A 341 3.88 -16.43 7.67
C ALA A 341 4.76 -17.69 7.80
N TYR A 342 5.94 -17.54 8.42
CA TYR A 342 6.99 -18.54 8.55
C TYR A 342 7.15 -19.08 10.00
N LYS A 343 6.08 -19.22 10.78
CA LYS A 343 6.14 -19.69 12.19
C LYS A 343 7.05 -20.93 12.36
N ASN A 344 7.97 -20.81 13.31
CA ASN A 344 9.32 -21.39 13.30
C ASN A 344 9.42 -22.92 13.22
N VAL A 345 8.54 -23.71 13.82
CA VAL A 345 8.75 -25.16 13.93
C VAL A 345 8.69 -25.88 12.57
N LEU A 346 7.81 -25.43 11.66
CA LEU A 346 7.73 -25.97 10.31
C LEU A 346 8.83 -25.42 9.41
N VAL A 347 9.32 -24.22 9.71
CA VAL A 347 10.34 -23.53 8.91
C VAL A 347 11.74 -23.98 9.29
N GLU A 348 12.05 -24.20 10.57
CA GLU A 348 13.27 -24.90 11.02
C GLU A 348 13.38 -26.25 10.32
N ARG A 349 12.29 -27.03 10.28
CA ARG A 349 12.24 -28.31 9.57
C ARG A 349 12.29 -28.18 8.05
N ALA A 350 11.76 -27.11 7.45
CA ALA A 350 11.81 -26.88 6.01
C ALA A 350 13.17 -26.32 5.54
N ILE A 351 13.85 -25.57 6.41
CA ILE A 351 15.23 -25.09 6.24
C ILE A 351 16.20 -26.23 6.53
N ALA A 352 15.88 -27.18 7.40
CA ALA A 352 16.75 -28.29 7.74
C ALA A 352 16.53 -29.50 6.80
N THR A 353 17.46 -29.74 5.87
CA THR A 353 17.66 -31.10 5.33
C THR A 353 18.59 -31.91 6.25
N THR A 354 19.54 -31.24 6.89
CA THR A 354 20.45 -31.71 7.94
C THR A 354 20.73 -30.55 8.90
N GLU A 355 21.22 -30.83 10.11
CA GLU A 355 21.61 -29.82 11.11
C GLU A 355 22.65 -28.82 10.53
N ASN A 356 23.74 -29.33 9.95
CA ASN A 356 24.75 -28.50 9.27
C ASN A 356 24.19 -27.61 8.15
N ALA A 357 23.13 -28.04 7.45
CA ALA A 357 22.49 -27.20 6.44
C ALA A 357 21.63 -26.11 7.06
N ALA A 358 20.95 -26.42 8.18
CA ALA A 358 20.19 -25.45 8.95
C ALA A 358 21.12 -24.35 9.49
N ASP A 359 22.20 -24.72 10.18
CA ASP A 359 23.15 -23.76 10.76
C ASP A 359 23.73 -22.84 9.69
N ARG A 360 24.19 -23.41 8.58
CA ARG A 360 24.69 -22.62 7.45
C ARG A 360 23.64 -21.67 6.89
N ARG A 361 22.39 -22.10 6.71
CA ARG A 361 21.29 -21.25 6.22
C ARG A 361 20.99 -20.11 7.19
N PHE A 362 20.93 -20.38 8.51
CA PHE A 362 20.78 -19.34 9.53
C PHE A 362 21.90 -18.29 9.47
N HIS A 363 23.14 -18.73 9.32
CA HIS A 363 24.27 -17.83 9.16
C HIS A 363 24.18 -16.99 7.87
N ILE A 364 23.71 -17.57 6.75
CA ILE A 364 23.52 -16.81 5.52
C ILE A 364 22.41 -15.76 5.68
N LEU A 365 21.28 -16.11 6.31
CA LEU A 365 20.21 -15.13 6.59
C LEU A 365 20.73 -13.97 7.43
N SER A 366 21.55 -14.25 8.46
CA SER A 366 22.18 -13.21 9.29
C SER A 366 23.15 -12.33 8.49
N ILE A 367 23.96 -12.92 7.61
CA ILE A 367 24.86 -12.17 6.71
C ILE A 367 24.05 -11.24 5.80
N LEU A 368 22.97 -11.73 5.18
CA LEU A 368 22.12 -10.93 4.29
C LEU A 368 21.39 -9.80 5.04
N ASP A 369 20.97 -10.04 6.29
CA ASP A 369 20.38 -9.01 7.17
C ASP A 369 21.36 -7.89 7.52
N GLN A 370 22.66 -8.19 7.57
CA GLN A 370 23.69 -7.22 7.95
C GLN A 370 24.34 -6.51 6.75
N LYS A 371 24.61 -7.26 5.68
CA LYS A 371 25.42 -6.82 4.53
C LYS A 371 24.58 -6.44 3.32
N GLY A 372 23.30 -6.80 3.30
CA GLY A 372 22.41 -6.57 2.17
C GLY A 372 22.64 -7.54 1.02
N ALA A 373 22.48 -7.05 -0.21
CA ALA A 373 22.41 -7.91 -1.39
C ALA A 373 23.79 -8.45 -1.80
N LEU A 374 23.98 -9.77 -1.70
CA LEU A 374 25.23 -10.47 -1.98
C LEU A 374 25.06 -11.59 -3.00
N ASP A 375 26.06 -11.79 -3.86
CA ASP A 375 26.12 -13.00 -4.69
C ASP A 375 26.62 -14.22 -3.91
N THR A 376 26.48 -15.43 -4.49
CA THR A 376 26.90 -16.68 -3.83
C THR A 376 28.37 -16.69 -3.43
N ALA A 377 29.26 -16.07 -4.21
CA ALA A 377 30.69 -16.06 -3.91
C ALA A 377 31.00 -15.13 -2.74
N GLN A 378 30.34 -13.97 -2.66
CA GLN A 378 30.43 -13.05 -1.54
C GLN A 378 29.86 -13.67 -0.26
N ILE A 379 28.75 -14.40 -0.34
CA ILE A 379 28.19 -15.16 0.79
C ILE A 379 29.21 -16.17 1.32
N ILE A 380 29.91 -16.89 0.44
CA ILE A 380 30.97 -17.83 0.85
C ILE A 380 32.11 -17.10 1.56
N ASP A 381 32.52 -15.93 1.07
CA ASP A 381 33.59 -15.15 1.71
C ASP A 381 33.19 -14.68 3.12
N GLU A 382 31.96 -14.19 3.30
CA GLU A 382 31.44 -13.76 4.60
C GLU A 382 31.24 -14.95 5.56
N LEU A 383 30.79 -16.12 5.06
CA LEU A 383 30.66 -17.33 5.88
C LEU A 383 32.01 -17.76 6.47
N LYS A 384 33.09 -17.70 5.69
CA LYS A 384 34.44 -18.10 6.13
C LYS A 384 35.00 -17.27 7.27
N ALA A 385 34.42 -16.09 7.56
CA ALA A 385 34.77 -15.32 8.74
C ALA A 385 34.42 -16.07 10.05
N ASN A 386 33.41 -16.94 10.02
CA ASN A 386 33.09 -17.84 11.11
C ASN A 386 34.02 -19.08 11.08
N PRO A 387 34.70 -19.42 12.20
CA PRO A 387 35.54 -20.61 12.31
C PRO A 387 34.91 -21.90 11.78
N GLU A 388 33.61 -22.09 11.98
CA GLU A 388 32.87 -23.28 11.56
C GLU A 388 32.87 -23.49 10.04
N PHE A 389 32.85 -22.40 9.26
CA PHE A 389 32.74 -22.45 7.80
C PHE A 389 34.06 -22.13 7.07
N ARG A 390 35.20 -22.08 7.77
CA ARG A 390 36.52 -21.79 7.14
C ARG A 390 36.91 -22.76 6.03
N HIS A 391 36.39 -23.99 6.09
CA HIS A 391 36.60 -25.05 5.11
C HIS A 391 35.86 -24.84 3.78
N LEU A 392 34.92 -23.88 3.71
CA LEU A 392 34.17 -23.61 2.49
C LEU A 392 35.07 -22.98 1.42
N HIS A 393 34.92 -23.47 0.19
CA HIS A 393 35.64 -22.96 -0.98
C HIS A 393 34.69 -22.72 -2.15
N LYS A 394 34.88 -21.60 -2.85
CA LYS A 394 34.06 -21.18 -4.01
C LYS A 394 33.99 -22.24 -5.12
N ARG A 395 35.05 -23.03 -5.33
CA ARG A 395 35.07 -24.07 -6.39
C ARG A 395 34.24 -25.30 -6.03
N SER A 396 34.30 -25.76 -4.78
CA SER A 396 33.67 -27.03 -4.36
C SER A 396 32.30 -26.86 -3.71
N HIS A 397 31.99 -25.70 -3.14
CA HIS A 397 30.78 -25.51 -2.33
C HIS A 397 29.72 -24.60 -2.99
N LEU A 398 29.98 -24.06 -4.18
CA LEU A 398 29.04 -23.16 -4.87
C LEU A 398 27.65 -23.79 -5.06
N ALA A 399 27.61 -25.05 -5.49
CA ALA A 399 26.36 -25.77 -5.72
C ALA A 399 25.58 -25.99 -4.40
N GLN A 400 26.28 -26.29 -3.32
CA GLN A 400 25.69 -26.46 -1.99
C GLN A 400 25.03 -25.16 -1.51
N ILE A 401 25.75 -24.03 -1.57
CA ILE A 401 25.21 -22.73 -1.16
C ILE A 401 24.05 -22.29 -2.06
N LYS A 402 24.10 -22.54 -3.36
CA LYS A 402 22.96 -22.28 -4.26
C LYS A 402 21.73 -23.09 -3.89
N ASN A 403 21.91 -24.34 -3.46
CA ASN A 403 20.80 -25.18 -3.02
C ASN A 403 20.19 -24.66 -1.70
N ASP A 404 21.04 -24.15 -0.79
CA ASP A 404 20.58 -23.44 0.39
C ASP A 404 19.76 -22.20 0.03
N MET A 405 20.21 -21.42 -0.97
CA MET A 405 19.50 -20.20 -1.39
C MET A 405 18.15 -20.56 -2.00
N SER A 406 18.12 -21.54 -2.91
CA SER A 406 16.86 -22.01 -3.52
C SER A 406 15.87 -22.53 -2.47
N SER A 407 16.35 -23.15 -1.39
CA SER A 407 15.50 -23.61 -0.30
C SER A 407 14.87 -22.43 0.46
N MET A 408 15.65 -21.39 0.76
CA MET A 408 15.16 -20.20 1.47
C MET A 408 14.30 -19.29 0.58
N GLU A 409 14.53 -19.28 -0.72
CA GLU A 409 13.71 -18.58 -1.72
C GLU A 409 12.33 -19.25 -1.86
N LYS A 410 12.26 -20.59 -1.89
CA LYS A 410 10.99 -21.33 -1.84
C LYS A 410 10.19 -21.07 -0.57
N LEU A 411 10.88 -20.73 0.50
CA LEU A 411 10.27 -20.29 1.76
C LEU A 411 10.00 -18.79 1.79
N GLY A 412 10.24 -18.05 0.72
CA GLY A 412 9.99 -16.61 0.63
C GLY A 412 10.72 -15.78 1.69
N LEU A 413 11.85 -16.27 2.22
CA LEU A 413 12.70 -15.55 3.18
C LEU A 413 13.67 -14.61 2.46
N ILE A 414 14.16 -15.07 1.31
CA ILE A 414 15.08 -14.32 0.45
C ILE A 414 14.52 -14.21 -0.98
N GLU A 415 15.03 -13.26 -1.74
CA GLU A 415 14.78 -13.14 -3.18
C GLU A 415 16.10 -12.99 -3.95
N GLU A 416 16.16 -13.55 -5.16
CA GLU A 416 17.29 -13.40 -6.09
C GLU A 416 16.98 -12.34 -7.16
N ASN A 417 17.90 -11.40 -7.36
CA ASN A 417 17.91 -10.55 -8.55
C ASN A 417 19.35 -10.32 -9.04
N HIS A 418 19.57 -10.44 -10.36
CA HIS A 418 20.87 -10.30 -10.99
C HIS A 418 21.99 -11.08 -10.26
N ARG A 419 21.70 -12.33 -9.84
CA ARG A 419 22.59 -13.24 -9.10
C ARG A 419 22.96 -12.81 -7.68
N LYS A 420 22.27 -11.80 -7.13
CA LYS A 420 22.39 -11.39 -5.74
C LYS A 420 21.15 -11.79 -4.96
N TYR A 421 21.37 -12.26 -3.74
CA TYR A 421 20.33 -12.65 -2.80
C TYR A 421 20.16 -11.58 -1.74
N TYR A 422 18.94 -11.44 -1.23
CA TYR A 422 18.61 -10.44 -0.23
C TYR A 422 17.56 -10.94 0.75
N LEU A 423 17.68 -10.56 2.03
CA LEU A 423 16.73 -10.94 3.07
C LEU A 423 15.48 -10.06 3.02
N VAL A 424 14.33 -10.66 2.70
CA VAL A 424 13.04 -9.97 2.70
C VAL A 424 12.30 -10.18 4.02
N VAL A 425 12.31 -11.40 4.57
CA VAL A 425 11.62 -11.72 5.83
C VAL A 425 12.56 -12.45 6.77
N LYS A 426 12.66 -11.93 7.98
CA LYS A 426 13.41 -12.48 9.10
C LYS A 426 12.55 -13.46 9.89
N ILE A 427 13.12 -14.61 10.22
CA ILE A 427 12.55 -15.58 11.16
C ILE A 427 12.85 -15.07 12.57
N LYS A 428 11.85 -15.07 13.45
CA LYS A 428 11.97 -14.53 14.82
C LYS A 428 12.44 -15.56 15.82
#